data_AF-A0A7U9X3G8-F1
#
_entry.id   AF-A0A7U9X3G8-F1
#
_cell.length_a   1.000
_cell.length_b   1.000
_cell.length_c   1.000
_cell.angle_alpha   90.00
_cell.angle_beta   90.00
_cell.angle_gamma   90.00
#
_symmetry.space_group_name_H-M   'P 1'
#
loop_
_entity.id
_entity.type
_entity.pdbx_description
1 polymer ?
#
loop_
_entity_poly.entity_id
_entity_poly.type
_entity_poly.pdbx_seq_one_letter_code
_entity_poly.pdbx_strand_id
1 'polypeptide(L)' 'MTDTKKSYTKEQLLASEQFCIRKDLVKAVLDEKKNYTVDEAELLLKKYLKGKVN' A
#
# COMPACT_ATOMS: atom_id res chain seq x y z
N MET A 1 -7.63 -13.56 19.21
CA MET A 1 -8.17 -12.24 18.84
C MET A 1 -7.97 -12.11 17.34
N THR A 2 -9.06 -12.13 16.58
CA THR A 2 -9.07 -12.28 15.12
C THR A 2 -8.65 -10.98 14.44
N ASP A 3 -7.55 -11.05 13.69
CA ASP A 3 -7.00 -9.96 12.88
C ASP A 3 -8.05 -9.47 11.89
N THR A 4 -8.74 -8.41 12.29
CA THR A 4 -9.80 -7.80 11.50
C THR A 4 -9.07 -7.06 10.39
N LYS A 5 -9.10 -7.59 9.16
CA LYS A 5 -8.51 -6.97 7.96
C LYS A 5 -9.11 -5.57 7.76
N LYS A 6 -8.58 -4.58 8.48
CA LYS A 6 -8.96 -3.18 8.38
C LYS A 6 -8.45 -2.68 7.04
N SER A 7 -9.39 -2.29 6.20
CA SER A 7 -9.11 -1.61 4.95
C SER A 7 -8.72 -0.18 5.28
N TYR A 8 -7.53 0.23 4.88
CA TYR A 8 -7.05 1.58 5.04
C TYR A 8 -7.17 2.32 3.71
N THR A 9 -7.50 3.60 3.78
CA THR A 9 -7.41 4.44 2.60
C THR A 9 -5.94 4.68 2.25
N LYS A 10 -5.68 5.02 0.99
CA LYS A 10 -4.36 5.48 0.55
C LYS A 10 -3.78 6.54 1.48
N GLU A 11 -4.58 7.51 1.92
CA GLU A 11 -4.14 8.57 2.83
C GLU A 11 -3.74 8.05 4.22
N GLN A 12 -4.50 7.09 4.77
CA GLN A 12 -4.15 6.42 6.04
C GLN A 12 -2.82 5.65 5.93
N LEU A 13 -2.60 4.95 4.81
CA LEU A 13 -1.33 4.28 4.55
C LEU A 13 -0.20 5.30 4.42
N LEU A 14 -0.38 6.35 3.63
CA LEU A 14 0.61 7.43 3.43
C LEU A 14 0.91 8.21 4.73
N ALA A 15 -0.04 8.29 5.66
CA ALA A 15 0.15 8.93 6.96
C ALA A 15 1.03 8.09 7.91
N SER A 16 1.19 6.80 7.64
CA SER A 16 2.06 5.91 8.41
C SER A 16 3.53 6.10 8.02
N GLU A 17 4.42 6.11 9.01
CA GLU A 17 5.88 6.22 8.80
C GLU A 17 6.42 5.11 7.89
N GLN A 18 5.86 3.90 7.97
CA GLN A 18 6.29 2.75 7.17
C GLN A 18 6.15 2.98 5.65
N PHE A 19 5.14 3.73 5.24
CA PHE A 19 4.88 4.07 3.84
C PHE A 19 5.34 5.48 3.48
N CYS A 20 5.85 6.25 4.43
CA CYS A 20 6.31 7.62 4.21
C CYS A 20 7.48 7.69 3.22
N ILE A 21 8.43 6.75 3.34
CA ILE A 21 9.57 6.62 2.40
C ILE A 21 9.12 6.10 1.02
N ARG A 22 8.01 5.37 0.97
CA ARG A 22 7.48 4.74 -0.25
C ARG A 22 6.22 5.44 -0.76
N LYS A 23 5.99 6.71 -0.40
CA LYS A 23 4.76 7.45 -0.75
C LYS A 23 4.52 7.50 -2.26
N ASP A 24 5.56 7.72 -3.05
CA ASP A 24 5.44 7.73 -4.51
C ASP A 24 5.03 6.38 -5.08
N LEU A 25 5.61 5.29 -4.57
CA LEU A 25 5.22 3.93 -4.93
C LEU A 25 3.78 3.67 -4.50
N VAL A 26 3.42 4.02 -3.27
CA VAL A 26 2.05 3.87 -2.76
C VAL A 26 1.07 4.66 -3.61
N LYS A 27 1.39 5.89 -4.02
CA LYS A 27 0.54 6.71 -4.88
C LYS A 27 0.42 6.19 -6.30
N ALA A 28 1.48 5.61 -6.85
CA ALA A 28 1.48 5.04 -8.20
C ALA A 28 0.77 3.68 -8.26
N VAL A 29 0.81 2.93 -7.16
CA VAL A 29 0.30 1.56 -7.08
C VAL A 29 -1.11 1.49 -6.52
N LEU A 30 -1.45 2.33 -5.53
CA LEU A 30 -2.74 2.33 -4.84
C LEU A 30 -3.61 3.51 -5.29
N ASP A 31 -4.87 3.20 -5.54
CA ASP A 31 -5.89 4.18 -5.96
C ASP A 31 -6.56 4.82 -4.74
N GLU A 32 -6.79 6.13 -4.79
CA GLU A 32 -7.49 6.86 -3.70
C GLU A 32 -8.98 6.51 -3.60
N LYS A 33 -9.57 5.98 -4.68
CA LYS A 33 -10.98 5.55 -4.68
C LYS A 33 -11.18 4.16 -4.09
N LYS A 34 -10.10 3.49 -3.67
CA LYS A 34 -10.13 2.14 -3.11
C LYS A 34 -9.45 2.09 -1.75
N ASN A 35 -9.94 1.17 -0.92
CA ASN A 35 -9.34 0.87 0.36
C ASN A 35 -8.55 -0.42 0.24
N TYR A 36 -7.39 -0.45 0.88
CA TYR A 36 -6.46 -1.56 0.82
C TYR A 36 -5.99 -1.91 2.21
N THR A 37 -5.76 -3.18 2.46
CA THR A 37 -5.09 -3.59 3.69
C THR A 37 -3.59 -3.34 3.58
N VAL A 38 -2.92 -3.29 4.72
CA VAL A 38 -1.45 -3.20 4.78
C VAL A 38 -0.80 -4.30 3.94
N ASP A 39 -1.33 -5.52 4.05
CA ASP A 39 -0.86 -6.69 3.30
C ASP A 39 -1.06 -6.53 1.78
N GLU A 40 -2.24 -6.09 1.33
CA GLU A 40 -2.48 -5.86 -0.10
C GLU A 40 -1.61 -4.73 -0.65
N ALA A 41 -1.45 -3.64 0.09
CA ALA A 41 -0.59 -2.53 -0.30
C ALA A 41 0.86 -2.99 -0.47
N GLU A 42 1.37 -3.79 0.48
CA GLU A 42 2.73 -4.32 0.41
C GLU A 42 2.90 -5.30 -0.76
N LEU A 43 1.91 -6.15 -1.02
CA LEU A 43 1.92 -7.13 -2.11
C LEU A 43 1.88 -6.45 -3.48
N LEU A 44 1.06 -5.40 -3.63
CA LEU A 44 1.02 -4.56 -4.83
C LEU A 44 2.34 -3.82 -5.03
N LEU A 45 2.93 -3.25 -3.98
CA LEU A 45 4.26 -2.62 -4.04
C LEU A 45 5.33 -3.62 -4.49
N LYS A 46 5.34 -4.84 -3.93
CA LYS A 46 6.26 -5.92 -4.32
C LYS A 46 6.07 -6.31 -5.78
N LYS A 47 4.83 -6.46 -6.26
CA LYS A 47 4.54 -6.75 -7.67
C LYS A 47 5.05 -5.65 -8.58
N TYR A 48 4.84 -4.39 -8.22
CA TYR A 48 5.30 -3.24 -9.00
C TYR A 48 6.84 -3.18 -9.09
N LEU A 49 7.54 -3.39 -7.97
CA LEU A 49 9.01 -3.47 -7.95
C LEU A 49 9.54 -4.65 -8.77
N LYS A 50 8.88 -5.83 -8.68
CA LYS A 50 9.26 -7.01 -9.45
C LYS A 50 9.06 -6.83 -10.96
N GLY A 51 8.06 -6.06 -11.38
CA GLY A 51 7.82 -5.75 -12.80
C GLY A 51 8.81 -4.75 -13.40
N LYS A 52 9.52 -3.98 -12.57
CA LYS A 52 10.48 -2.95 -13.01
C LYS A 52 11.93 -3.45 -13.06
N VAL A 53 12.21 -4.66 -12.55
CA VAL A 53 13.56 -5.27 -12.52
C VAL A 53 13.82 -6.22 -13.69
N ASN A 54 13.17 -6.01 -14.84
CA ASN A 54 13.37 -6.83 -16.04
C ASN A 54 13.92 -6.00 -17.20
#